data_AF-A0A975HMK4-F1
#
_entry.id   AF-A0A975HMK4-F1
#
_cell.length_a   1.000
_cell.length_b   1.000
_cell.length_c   1.000
_cell.angle_alpha   90.00
_cell.angle_beta   90.00
_cell.angle_gamma   90.00
#
_symmetry.space_group_name_H-M   'P 1'
#
loop_
_entity.id
_entity.type
_entity.pdbx_description
1 polymer ?
#
loop_
_entity_poly.entity_id
_entity_poly.type
_entity_poly.pdbx_seq_one_letter_code
_entity_poly.pdbx_strand_id
1 'polypeptide(L)'
;MSNRFSQFCILIFLLIGSSFVYANGQTSELNETMKKIGFSYKQIMKAKTTDEALNAISEMELLIEKSKVLGFKPELKDKSFEGLNQVKKQLDELIPMLKAGELDKAKEHALKIDALRKEYHKLHEPPSFWELLFGK
;
A
#
# COMPACT_ATOMS: atom_id res chain seq x y z
N MET A 1 20.02 36.92 -55.57
CA MET A 1 18.96 36.88 -56.60
C MET A 1 17.81 36.06 -56.04
N SER A 2 16.79 36.77 -55.53
CA SER A 2 15.39 36.37 -55.24
C SER A 2 15.04 34.91 -54.86
N ASN A 3 14.85 34.70 -53.54
CA ASN A 3 13.83 33.81 -52.99
C ASN A 3 12.42 34.38 -53.24
N ARG A 4 11.47 33.56 -53.73
CA ARG A 4 10.02 33.76 -53.63
C ARG A 4 9.36 32.39 -53.44
N PHE A 5 9.04 31.95 -52.22
CA PHE A 5 7.88 32.29 -51.38
C PHE A 5 6.53 31.91 -52.00
N SER A 6 5.77 31.10 -51.23
CA SER A 6 4.34 30.78 -51.36
C SER A 6 3.98 29.79 -52.49
N GLN A 7 3.25 28.70 -52.32
CA GLN A 7 2.19 28.28 -51.39
C GLN A 7 2.26 26.72 -51.38
N PHE A 8 2.23 26.01 -50.26
CA PHE A 8 1.01 25.63 -49.58
C PHE A 8 1.42 25.19 -48.16
N CYS A 9 0.91 25.93 -47.19
CA CYS A 9 0.79 25.43 -45.82
C CYS A 9 -0.13 24.19 -45.81
N ILE A 10 -0.10 23.48 -44.67
CA ILE A 10 -1.21 22.69 -44.09
C ILE A 10 -1.02 21.16 -44.18
N LEU A 11 -0.76 20.60 -42.99
CA LEU A 11 -1.28 19.34 -42.44
C LEU A 11 -0.68 17.99 -42.90
N ILE A 12 0.16 17.40 -42.05
CA ILE A 12 -0.21 16.29 -41.14
C ILE A 12 1.07 15.80 -40.45
N PHE A 13 1.28 16.31 -39.25
CA PHE A 13 2.18 15.74 -38.24
C PHE A 13 1.27 14.99 -37.27
N LEU A 14 0.81 13.79 -37.64
CA LEU A 14 -0.11 13.04 -36.80
C LEU A 14 -0.03 11.55 -37.14
N LEU A 15 0.92 10.87 -36.52
CA LEU A 15 0.88 9.44 -36.15
C LEU A 15 2.21 9.06 -35.51
N ILE A 16 2.49 9.61 -34.33
CA ILE A 16 3.43 9.01 -33.39
C ILE A 16 2.61 8.61 -32.18
N GLY A 17 2.74 7.32 -31.85
CA GLY A 17 1.78 6.57 -31.07
C GLY A 17 1.70 6.99 -29.61
N SER A 18 0.71 6.40 -28.96
CA SER A 18 0.93 5.68 -27.72
C SER A 18 -0.33 4.90 -27.41
N SER A 19 -0.17 3.59 -27.34
CA SER A 19 -1.18 2.66 -26.87
C SER A 19 -1.72 3.15 -25.53
N PHE A 20 -3.01 3.47 -25.48
CA PHE A 20 -3.72 3.61 -24.21
C PHE A 20 -3.83 2.22 -23.59
N VAL A 21 -2.85 1.83 -22.78
CA VAL A 21 -2.97 0.72 -21.83
C VAL A 21 -3.21 1.32 -20.45
N TYR A 22 -4.44 1.77 -20.20
CA TYR A 22 -4.91 2.12 -18.86
C TYR A 22 -5.71 0.96 -18.29
N ALA A 23 -5.01 -0.03 -17.73
CA ALA A 23 -5.65 -1.10 -16.94
C ALA A 23 -4.76 -1.65 -15.80
N ASN A 24 -3.51 -1.19 -15.66
CA ASN A 24 -2.57 -1.71 -14.65
C ASN A 24 -2.29 -0.73 -13.47
N GLY A 25 -2.72 0.53 -13.55
CA GLY A 25 -2.37 1.56 -12.56
C GLY A 25 -2.95 1.32 -11.15
N GLN A 26 -4.24 0.96 -11.06
CA GLN A 26 -4.92 0.75 -9.78
C GLN A 26 -4.35 -0.45 -9.00
N THR A 27 -4.06 -1.54 -9.70
CA THR A 27 -3.38 -2.71 -9.12
C THR A 27 -1.95 -2.37 -8.66
N SER A 28 -1.23 -1.54 -9.44
CA SER A 28 0.12 -1.08 -9.06
C SER A 28 0.10 -0.19 -7.81
N GLU A 29 -0.83 0.77 -7.74
CA GLU A 29 -0.95 1.68 -6.60
C GLU A 29 -1.42 0.97 -5.33
N LEU A 30 -2.35 0.02 -5.45
CA LEU A 30 -2.78 -0.82 -4.32
C LEU A 30 -1.58 -1.62 -3.79
N ASN A 31 -0.82 -2.26 -4.67
CA ASN A 31 0.37 -3.01 -4.32
C ASN A 31 1.40 -2.16 -3.56
N GLU A 32 1.65 -0.93 -4.02
CA GLU A 32 2.52 0.01 -3.30
C GLU A 32 1.96 0.41 -1.94
N THR A 33 0.66 0.66 -1.85
CA THR A 33 -0.03 1.00 -0.60
C THR A 33 0.11 -0.15 0.42
N MET A 34 -0.08 -1.40 -0.02
CA MET A 34 0.11 -2.58 0.84
C MET A 34 1.57 -2.75 1.30
N LYS A 35 2.56 -2.42 0.45
CA LYS A 35 3.96 -2.41 0.88
C LYS A 35 4.22 -1.39 1.97
N LYS A 36 3.64 -0.20 1.84
CA LYS A 36 3.75 0.87 2.84
C LYS A 36 3.11 0.45 4.17
N ILE A 37 1.96 -0.23 4.16
CA ILE A 37 1.38 -0.83 5.38
C ILE A 37 2.40 -1.75 6.06
N GLY A 38 3.02 -2.67 5.30
CA GLY A 38 4.06 -3.56 5.83
C GLY A 38 5.31 -2.81 6.34
N PHE A 39 5.63 -1.65 5.77
CA PHE A 39 6.71 -0.78 6.23
C PHE A 39 6.35 -0.07 7.54
N SER A 40 5.16 0.51 7.66
CA SER A 40 4.67 1.12 8.91
C SER A 40 4.64 0.10 10.05
N TYR A 41 4.31 -1.17 9.77
CA TYR A 41 4.42 -2.24 10.77
C TYR A 41 5.86 -2.40 11.29
N LYS A 42 6.83 -2.44 10.38
CA LYS A 42 8.25 -2.52 10.75
C LYS A 42 8.68 -1.29 11.56
N GLN A 43 8.14 -0.11 11.28
CA GLN A 43 8.40 1.10 12.06
C GLN A 43 7.82 1.00 13.48
N ILE A 44 6.59 0.50 13.65
CA ILE A 44 6.01 0.21 14.98
C ILE A 44 6.96 -0.70 15.79
N MET A 45 7.43 -1.79 15.18
CA MET A 45 8.32 -2.75 15.85
C MET A 45 9.70 -2.15 16.18
N LYS A 46 10.21 -1.24 15.34
CA LYS A 46 11.53 -0.61 15.51
C LYS A 46 11.49 0.69 16.33
N ALA A 47 10.32 1.22 16.64
CA ALA A 47 10.14 2.48 17.37
C ALA A 47 10.90 2.43 18.69
N LYS A 48 11.61 3.51 19.03
CA LYS A 48 12.34 3.65 20.29
C LYS A 48 11.54 4.40 21.35
N THR A 49 10.49 5.10 20.92
CA THR A 49 9.59 5.85 21.79
C THR A 49 8.14 5.54 21.47
N THR A 50 7.24 5.85 22.41
CA THR A 50 5.79 5.72 22.20
C THR A 50 5.29 6.64 21.10
N ASP A 51 5.87 7.85 20.98
CA ASP A 51 5.49 8.81 19.93
C ASP A 51 5.88 8.31 18.53
N GLU A 52 7.06 7.72 18.38
CA GLU A 52 7.47 7.08 17.12
C GLU A 52 6.50 5.95 16.73
N ALA A 53 6.07 5.13 17.70
CA ALA A 53 5.10 4.06 17.46
C ALA A 53 3.71 4.62 17.10
N LEU A 54 3.24 5.65 17.80
CA LEU A 54 1.94 6.30 17.53
C LEU A 54 1.90 6.95 16.14
N ASN A 55 3.01 7.59 15.71
CA ASN A 55 3.13 8.14 14.37
C ASN A 55 3.07 7.05 13.30
N ALA A 56 3.78 5.93 13.51
CA ALA A 56 3.75 4.79 12.59
C ALA A 56 2.37 4.11 12.53
N ILE A 57 1.64 4.03 13.65
CA ILE A 57 0.25 3.57 13.68
C ILE A 57 -0.64 4.49 12.85
N SER A 58 -0.54 5.80 13.06
CA SER A 58 -1.35 6.78 12.33
C SER A 58 -1.12 6.69 10.81
N GLU A 59 0.13 6.51 10.38
CA GLU A 59 0.45 6.29 8.97
C GLU A 59 -0.15 4.97 8.45
N MET A 60 -0.06 3.90 9.23
CA MET A 60 -0.66 2.61 8.85
C MET A 60 -2.18 2.72 8.67
N GLU A 61 -2.88 3.38 9.58
CA GLU A 61 -4.34 3.58 9.49
C GLU A 61 -4.74 4.32 8.22
N LEU A 62 -4.02 5.39 7.87
CA LEU A 62 -4.24 6.14 6.63
C LEU A 62 -4.05 5.25 5.39
N LEU A 63 -3.02 4.41 5.39
CA LEU A 63 -2.75 3.49 4.30
C LEU A 63 -3.79 2.38 4.21
N ILE A 64 -4.31 1.88 5.34
CA ILE A 64 -5.42 0.92 5.38
C ILE A 64 -6.66 1.53 4.73
N GLU A 65 -7.06 2.75 5.11
CA GLU A 65 -8.22 3.40 4.50
C GLU A 65 -7.98 3.71 3.02
N LYS A 66 -6.78 4.14 2.63
CA LYS A 66 -6.41 4.29 1.21
C LYS A 66 -6.55 2.97 0.43
N SER A 67 -6.11 1.85 1.00
CA SER A 67 -6.21 0.54 0.33
C SER A 67 -7.67 0.11 0.10
N LYS A 68 -8.57 0.43 1.04
CA LYS A 68 -10.02 0.17 0.89
C LYS A 68 -10.63 0.99 -0.24
N VAL A 69 -10.20 2.25 -0.41
CA VAL A 69 -10.66 3.14 -1.50
C VAL A 69 -10.11 2.70 -2.87
N LEU A 70 -8.84 2.32 -2.94
CA LEU A 70 -8.23 1.78 -4.17
C LEU A 70 -8.95 0.51 -4.63
N GLY A 71 -9.49 -0.25 -3.68
CA GLY A 71 -10.36 -1.40 -3.94
C GLY A 71 -9.57 -2.64 -4.33
N PHE A 72 -10.13 -3.80 -4.00
CA PHE A 72 -9.57 -5.11 -4.35
C PHE A 72 -10.38 -5.72 -5.50
N LYS A 73 -9.80 -6.74 -6.14
CA LYS A 73 -10.54 -7.54 -7.13
C LYS A 73 -11.84 -8.06 -6.52
N PRO A 74 -12.95 -8.10 -7.26
CA PRO A 74 -14.27 -8.46 -6.72
C PRO A 74 -14.26 -9.74 -5.89
N GLU A 75 -13.55 -10.77 -6.36
CA GLU A 75 -13.45 -12.08 -5.72
C GLU A 75 -12.66 -12.09 -4.39
N LEU A 76 -11.84 -11.06 -4.14
CA LEU A 76 -11.01 -10.95 -2.92
C LEU A 76 -11.50 -9.86 -1.96
N LYS A 77 -12.36 -8.95 -2.43
CA LYS A 77 -12.71 -7.70 -1.73
C LYS A 77 -13.19 -7.91 -0.30
N ASP A 78 -14.17 -8.78 -0.09
CA ASP A 78 -14.77 -8.96 1.24
C ASP A 78 -13.74 -9.51 2.24
N LYS A 79 -12.97 -10.52 1.84
CA LYS A 79 -11.89 -11.09 2.67
C LYS A 79 -10.76 -10.11 2.93
N SER A 80 -10.36 -9.33 1.92
CA SER A 80 -9.35 -8.29 2.09
C SER A 80 -9.81 -7.20 3.06
N PHE A 81 -11.08 -6.79 2.98
CA PHE A 81 -11.67 -5.81 3.90
C PHE A 81 -11.76 -6.36 5.33
N GLU A 82 -12.14 -7.63 5.48
CA GLU A 82 -12.15 -8.31 6.78
C GLU A 82 -10.75 -8.31 7.42
N GLY A 83 -9.73 -8.76 6.70
CA GLY A 83 -8.35 -8.78 7.18
C GLY A 83 -7.85 -7.38 7.57
N LEU A 84 -8.12 -6.36 6.76
CA LEU A 84 -7.76 -4.97 7.06
C LEU A 84 -8.48 -4.43 8.30
N ASN A 85 -9.75 -4.80 8.52
CA ASN A 85 -10.50 -4.42 9.71
C ASN A 85 -9.95 -5.11 10.97
N GLN A 86 -9.49 -6.35 10.86
CA GLN A 86 -8.83 -7.05 11.97
C GLN A 86 -7.49 -6.38 12.32
N VAL A 87 -6.69 -5.99 11.32
CA VAL A 87 -5.47 -5.20 11.55
C VAL A 87 -5.80 -3.89 12.27
N LYS A 88 -6.82 -3.15 11.79
CA LYS A 88 -7.24 -1.89 12.43
C LYS A 88 -7.63 -2.09 13.90
N LYS A 89 -8.39 -3.14 14.21
CA LYS A 89 -8.73 -3.48 15.60
C LYS A 89 -7.49 -3.69 16.46
N GLN A 90 -6.46 -4.38 15.93
CA GLN A 90 -5.22 -4.55 16.68
C GLN A 90 -4.50 -3.20 16.90
N LEU A 91 -4.49 -2.30 15.91
CA LEU A 91 -3.93 -0.95 16.06
C LEU A 91 -4.66 -0.16 17.15
N ASP A 92 -5.98 -0.21 17.19
CA ASP A 92 -6.80 0.43 18.23
C ASP A 92 -6.43 -0.07 19.64
N GLU A 93 -6.10 -1.37 19.78
CA GLU A 93 -5.65 -1.98 21.03
C GLU A 93 -4.22 -1.51 21.44
N LEU A 94 -3.37 -1.12 20.48
CA LEU A 94 -2.01 -0.62 20.78
C LEU A 94 -2.02 0.81 21.34
N ILE A 95 -2.91 1.66 20.86
CA ILE A 95 -2.97 3.09 21.24
C ILE A 95 -3.03 3.31 22.76
N PRO A 96 -3.91 2.67 23.54
CA PRO A 96 -3.94 2.86 24.99
C PRO A 96 -2.66 2.37 25.69
N MET A 97 -2.02 1.30 25.20
CA MET A 97 -0.75 0.81 25.76
C MET A 97 0.36 1.85 25.54
N LEU A 98 0.44 2.42 24.34
CA LEU A 98 1.41 3.46 24.01
C LEU A 98 1.17 4.74 24.79
N LYS A 99 -0.09 5.15 24.98
CA LYS A 99 -0.44 6.30 25.83
C LYS A 99 -0.10 6.08 27.30
N ALA A 100 -0.06 4.84 27.76
CA ALA A 100 0.37 4.47 29.10
C ALA A 100 1.90 4.34 29.24
N GLY A 101 2.69 4.60 28.19
CA GLY A 101 4.14 4.43 28.22
C GLY A 101 4.62 3.00 27.99
N GLU A 102 3.71 2.05 27.74
CA GLU A 102 3.99 0.61 27.68
C GLU A 102 4.49 0.18 26.29
N LEU A 103 5.61 0.76 25.81
CA LEU A 103 6.12 0.52 24.45
C LEU A 103 6.40 -0.97 24.16
N ASP A 104 7.07 -1.67 25.07
CA ASP A 104 7.45 -3.08 24.84
C ASP A 104 6.21 -3.99 24.78
N LYS A 105 5.22 -3.74 25.64
CA LYS A 105 3.95 -4.46 25.64
C LYS A 105 3.15 -4.18 24.36
N ALA A 106 3.15 -2.92 23.88
CA ALA A 106 2.54 -2.58 22.60
C ALA A 106 3.22 -3.31 21.44
N LYS A 107 4.56 -3.43 21.43
CA LYS A 107 5.27 -4.21 20.40
C LYS A 107 4.99 -5.71 20.48
N GLU A 108 4.92 -6.27 21.68
CA GLU A 108 4.54 -7.67 21.88
C GLU A 108 3.13 -7.92 21.34
N HIS A 109 2.18 -7.03 21.66
CA HIS A 109 0.82 -7.10 21.15
C HIS A 109 0.78 -6.94 19.62
N ALA A 110 1.62 -6.07 19.05
CA ALA A 110 1.70 -5.83 17.60
C ALA A 110 2.11 -7.10 16.82
N LEU A 111 2.72 -8.12 17.45
CA LEU A 111 3.00 -9.40 16.80
C LEU A 111 1.72 -10.10 16.28
N LYS A 112 0.55 -9.81 16.86
CA LYS A 112 -0.73 -10.29 16.35
C LYS A 112 -1.04 -9.75 14.95
N ILE A 113 -0.56 -8.54 14.62
CA ILE A 113 -0.68 -7.97 13.27
C ILE A 113 0.13 -8.78 12.26
N ASP A 114 1.33 -9.26 12.63
CA ASP A 114 2.11 -10.17 11.75
C ASP A 114 1.47 -11.55 11.62
N ALA A 115 0.82 -12.06 12.67
CA ALA A 115 0.04 -13.29 12.58
C ALA A 115 -1.13 -13.15 11.59
N LEU A 116 -1.90 -12.06 11.69
CA LEU A 116 -2.96 -11.73 10.72
C LEU A 116 -2.39 -11.58 9.30
N ARG A 117 -1.25 -10.90 9.13
CA ARG A 117 -0.57 -10.81 7.83
C ARG A 117 -0.32 -12.19 7.24
N LYS A 118 0.19 -13.14 8.03
CA LYS A 118 0.49 -14.51 7.61
C LYS A 118 -0.77 -15.32 7.29
N GLU A 119 -1.82 -15.18 8.09
CA GLU A 119 -3.08 -15.88 7.91
C GLU A 119 -3.76 -15.47 6.59
N TYR A 120 -3.91 -14.16 6.36
CA TYR A 120 -4.54 -13.67 5.14
C TYR A 120 -3.62 -13.77 3.91
N HIS A 121 -2.28 -13.78 4.07
CA HIS A 121 -1.37 -14.11 2.96
C HIS A 121 -1.50 -15.56 2.49
N LYS A 122 -1.72 -16.52 3.39
CA LYS A 122 -1.90 -17.93 3.02
C LYS A 122 -3.17 -18.18 2.21
N LEU A 123 -4.18 -17.33 2.34
CA LEU A 123 -5.39 -17.38 1.51
C LEU A 123 -5.15 -16.94 0.05
N HIS A 124 -3.97 -16.40 -0.29
CA HIS A 124 -3.69 -15.69 -1.53
C HIS A 124 -2.49 -16.21 -2.36
N GLU A 125 -2.03 -17.46 -2.24
CA GLU A 125 -0.87 -17.98 -3.02
C GLU A 125 -1.21 -18.91 -4.21
N PRO A 126 -0.38 -18.93 -5.31
CA PRO A 126 1.10 -18.82 -5.29
C PRO A 126 1.74 -17.76 -6.23
N PRO A 127 3.05 -17.42 -6.10
CA PRO A 127 3.90 -17.40 -4.91
C PRO A 127 3.76 -16.06 -4.15
N SER A 128 4.30 -15.99 -2.93
CA SER A 128 4.24 -14.79 -2.08
C SER A 128 4.71 -13.55 -2.84
N PHE A 129 3.86 -12.52 -2.90
CA PHE A 129 4.24 -11.18 -3.38
C PHE A 129 5.48 -10.63 -2.64
N TRP A 130 5.73 -11.09 -1.40
CA TRP A 130 6.93 -10.72 -0.63
C TRP A 130 8.16 -11.57 -0.98
N GLU A 131 8.02 -12.86 -1.33
CA GLU A 131 9.14 -13.66 -1.88
C GLU A 131 9.61 -13.10 -3.22
N LEU A 132 8.69 -12.56 -4.03
CA LEU A 132 9.00 -11.92 -5.31
C LEU A 132 9.72 -10.56 -5.17
N LEU A 133 9.61 -9.90 -4.02
CA LEU A 133 10.17 -8.56 -3.77
C LEU A 133 11.41 -8.55 -2.88
N PHE A 134 11.61 -9.58 -2.06
CA PHE A 134 12.71 -9.63 -1.12
C PHE A 134 13.62 -10.85 -1.29
N GLY A 135 13.28 -11.76 -2.22
CA GLY A 135 14.10 -12.95 -2.50
C GLY A 135 14.28 -13.82 -1.25
N LYS A 136 15.18 -14.81 -1.36
CA LYS A 136 15.75 -15.44 -0.17
C LYS A 136 16.69 -14.48 0.56
#